data_AF-G7YVX4-F1
#
_entry.id   AF-G7YVX4-F1
#
_cell.length_a   1.000
_cell.length_b   1.000
_cell.length_c   1.000
_cell.angle_alpha   90.00
_cell.angle_beta   90.00
_cell.angle_gamma   90.00
#
_symmetry.space_group_name_H-M   'P 1'
#
loop_
_entity.id
_entity.type
_entity.pdbx_description
1 polymer ?
#
loop_
_entity_poly.entity_id
_entity_poly.type
_entity_poly.pdbx_seq_one_letter_code
_entity_poly.pdbx_strand_id
1 'polypeptide(L)'
;MCHFSLSTSSVVPSVAVYVPCQKGQPSSVRIFQWQSGQFQLTTSKSFYRADTVQLYWNDRGTDLLTLSSTKTSEESYYGDQGLFYLTTKRSSDSAVVTMPRKGPIYDVAWRPDPSTGTQNEARSTEQLFAVCHGFVPASVTVFGTDCEPRFNLGTGSWNQIHFNPHGNLLLLAGLGNLPGDMCVWDFARQERLSTFKTTDITSVTWMNDGEHLLMATTTPRLRVNNGFGIWHYSGKKLFFQRVEPRAVPRPATMDLPAATDHELYQVVVMPQDHLPPAPRPKKFDPVLQVSNGTGTASKGGKYIPPALRNRSEVAKQAVAAAHALDSVKGQYQPPAARPNLPVGMDPNMLDTKKPKKRKKPATEKSESVASGEPHPTPNPPGMGNKQASQLRKKLNEIEKLKAERAAGKQLAFNQIEKIDREEQIRAELAKLTLSG
;
A
#
# COMPACT_ATOMS: atom_id res chain seq x y z
N MET A 1 25.78 -1.47 -14.88
CA MET A 1 25.69 -0.12 -14.28
C MET A 1 25.35 0.84 -15.39
N CYS A 2 24.32 1.68 -15.23
CA CYS A 2 24.08 2.76 -16.18
C CYS A 2 25.16 3.83 -15.92
N HIS A 3 26.22 3.81 -16.71
CA HIS A 3 27.27 4.85 -16.66
C HIS A 3 26.75 6.21 -17.15
N PHE A 4 25.55 6.25 -17.72
CA PHE A 4 24.88 7.45 -18.16
C PHE A 4 23.35 7.30 -18.10
N SER A 5 22.63 8.42 -18.07
CA SER A 5 21.17 8.48 -18.18
C SER A 5 20.77 9.71 -19.00
N LEU A 6 19.82 9.51 -19.92
CA LEU A 6 19.22 10.59 -20.69
C LEU A 6 18.12 11.28 -19.88
N SER A 7 18.01 12.60 -20.02
CA SER A 7 16.90 13.37 -19.48
C SER A 7 15.62 13.13 -20.29
N THR A 8 14.47 13.23 -19.65
CA THR A 8 13.15 13.17 -20.31
C THR A 8 12.75 14.46 -21.03
N SER A 9 13.59 15.51 -21.01
CA SER A 9 13.29 16.80 -21.63
C SER A 9 13.08 16.70 -23.13
N SER A 10 11.93 17.18 -23.61
CA SER A 10 11.58 17.28 -25.03
C SER A 10 12.20 18.50 -25.73
N VAL A 11 12.60 19.51 -24.96
CA VAL A 11 13.09 20.80 -25.49
C VAL A 11 14.60 20.79 -25.69
N VAL A 12 15.37 20.43 -24.66
CA VAL A 12 16.82 20.36 -24.75
C VAL A 12 17.32 19.01 -24.23
N PRO A 13 17.77 18.11 -25.12
CA PRO A 13 18.32 16.83 -24.70
C PRO A 13 19.53 17.02 -23.78
N SER A 14 19.47 16.41 -22.60
CA SER A 14 20.56 16.39 -21.63
C SER A 14 20.95 14.96 -21.27
N VAL A 15 22.24 14.74 -21.02
CA VAL A 15 22.82 13.45 -20.66
C VAL A 15 23.58 13.59 -19.36
N ALA A 16 23.23 12.81 -18.35
CA ALA A 16 24.04 12.64 -17.15
C ALA A 16 25.02 11.48 -17.35
N VAL A 17 26.28 11.64 -16.97
CA VAL A 17 27.33 10.64 -17.08
C VAL A 17 28.02 10.48 -15.73
N TYR A 18 28.08 9.25 -15.24
CA TYR A 18 28.88 8.87 -14.09
C TYR A 18 30.31 8.54 -14.52
N VAL A 19 31.26 9.27 -13.95
CA VAL A 19 32.70 9.04 -14.10
C VAL A 19 33.21 8.40 -12.81
N PRO A 20 33.60 7.11 -12.85
CA PRO A 20 34.14 6.43 -11.67
C PRO A 20 35.51 6.99 -11.29
N CYS A 21 35.84 6.88 -10.00
CA CYS A 21 37.14 7.22 -9.45
C CYS A 21 38.27 6.50 -10.23
N GLN A 22 39.26 7.27 -10.66
CA GLN A 22 40.51 6.77 -11.26
C GLN A 22 41.68 7.30 -10.42
N LYS A 23 42.80 6.57 -10.36
CA LYS A 23 43.98 6.86 -9.51
C LYS A 23 44.21 8.36 -9.22
N GLY A 24 43.75 8.82 -8.04
CA GLY A 24 43.92 10.20 -7.54
C GLY A 24 42.79 11.19 -7.84
N GLN A 25 41.78 10.82 -8.62
CA GLN A 25 40.62 11.65 -8.98
C GLN A 25 39.33 11.11 -8.35
N PRO A 26 38.49 11.96 -7.73
CA PRO A 26 37.24 11.53 -7.13
C PRO A 26 36.22 11.04 -8.19
N SER A 27 35.25 10.26 -7.74
CA SER A 27 34.08 9.93 -8.56
C SER A 27 33.29 11.21 -8.85
N SER A 28 32.67 11.32 -10.02
CA SER A 28 31.83 12.48 -10.36
C SER A 28 30.65 12.12 -11.24
N VAL A 29 29.57 12.89 -11.11
CA VAL A 29 28.46 12.89 -12.08
C VAL A 29 28.46 14.22 -12.81
N ARG A 30 28.37 14.16 -14.13
CA ARG A 30 28.44 15.30 -15.05
C ARG A 30 27.20 15.34 -15.91
N ILE A 31 26.59 16.50 -16.04
CA ILE A 31 25.46 16.74 -16.93
C ILE A 31 25.96 17.48 -18.16
N PHE A 32 25.71 16.91 -19.33
CA PHE A 32 25.97 17.51 -20.62
C PHE A 32 24.65 17.88 -21.29
N GLN A 33 24.53 19.10 -21.80
CA GLN A 33 23.34 19.58 -22.50
C GLN A 33 23.66 19.78 -23.99
N TRP A 34 22.71 19.41 -24.85
CA TRP A 34 22.84 19.62 -26.29
C TRP A 34 22.68 21.10 -26.64
N GLN A 35 23.73 21.73 -27.16
CA GLN A 35 23.74 23.13 -27.55
C GLN A 35 24.58 23.32 -28.82
N SER A 36 24.03 24.02 -29.83
CA SER A 36 24.76 24.38 -31.06
C SER A 36 25.45 23.22 -31.78
N GLY A 37 24.82 22.04 -31.79
CA GLY A 37 25.33 20.85 -32.50
C GLY A 37 26.34 20.01 -31.71
N GLN A 38 26.62 20.33 -30.44
CA GLN A 38 27.50 19.56 -29.58
C GLN A 38 26.96 19.44 -28.15
N PHE A 39 27.40 18.41 -27.42
CA PHE A 39 27.13 18.27 -26.00
C PHE A 39 28.13 19.09 -25.18
N GLN A 40 27.65 20.09 -24.46
CA GLN A 40 28.48 20.93 -23.59
C GLN A 40 28.25 20.59 -22.12
N LEU A 41 29.31 20.62 -21.31
CA LEU A 41 29.22 20.38 -19.87
C LEU A 41 28.50 21.54 -19.18
N THR A 42 27.39 21.25 -18.51
CA THR A 42 26.58 22.27 -17.79
C THR A 42 26.87 22.26 -16.30
N THR A 43 26.81 21.07 -15.68
CA THR A 43 26.94 20.92 -14.22
C THR A 43 27.73 19.66 -13.91
N SER A 44 28.57 19.72 -12.89
CA SER A 44 29.37 18.57 -12.43
C SER A 44 29.40 18.54 -10.91
N LYS A 45 29.15 17.38 -10.32
CA LYS A 45 29.31 17.13 -8.89
C LYS A 45 30.30 16.00 -8.67
N SER A 46 31.36 16.31 -7.93
CA SER A 46 32.32 15.30 -7.47
C SER A 46 31.95 14.82 -6.06
N PHE A 47 32.17 13.55 -5.79
CA PHE A 47 31.98 12.92 -4.49
C PHE A 47 33.06 11.86 -4.27
N TYR A 48 33.29 11.51 -3.00
CA TYR A 48 34.25 10.47 -2.65
C TYR A 48 33.76 9.10 -3.17
N ARG A 49 34.64 8.10 -3.16
CA ARG A 49 34.44 6.74 -3.71
C ARG A 49 32.97 6.29 -3.73
N ALA A 50 32.49 5.80 -4.88
CA ALA A 50 31.18 5.17 -5.02
C ALA A 50 31.28 3.89 -5.83
N ASP A 51 30.66 2.82 -5.33
CA ASP A 51 30.59 1.53 -6.01
C ASP A 51 29.39 1.46 -6.95
N THR A 52 28.27 2.06 -6.54
CA THR A 52 27.05 2.14 -7.34
C THR A 52 26.52 3.56 -7.35
N VAL A 53 25.96 3.96 -8.48
CA VAL A 53 25.30 5.26 -8.67
C VAL A 53 23.97 5.02 -9.36
N GLN A 54 22.91 5.63 -8.83
CA GLN A 54 21.59 5.69 -9.44
C GLN A 54 21.27 7.15 -9.78
N LEU A 55 20.69 7.34 -10.96
CA LEU A 55 20.40 8.65 -11.55
C LEU A 55 18.89 8.76 -11.73
N TYR A 56 18.28 9.79 -11.14
CA TYR A 56 16.84 10.03 -11.16
C TYR A 56 16.55 11.43 -11.71
N TRP A 57 16.09 11.50 -12.95
CA TRP A 57 15.64 12.74 -13.57
C TRP A 57 14.21 13.09 -13.14
N ASN A 58 13.92 14.37 -12.97
CA ASN A 58 12.54 14.83 -12.90
C ASN A 58 11.87 14.73 -14.28
N ASP A 59 10.53 14.77 -14.34
CA ASP A 59 9.77 14.63 -15.58
C ASP A 59 10.15 15.67 -16.65
N ARG A 60 10.48 16.89 -16.22
CA ARG A 60 10.92 17.97 -17.13
C ARG A 60 12.33 17.74 -17.70
N GLY A 61 13.10 16.82 -17.14
CA GLY A 61 14.50 16.57 -17.49
C GLY A 61 15.44 17.71 -17.15
N THR A 62 15.05 18.61 -16.24
CA THR A 62 15.84 19.78 -15.86
C THR A 62 16.72 19.54 -14.63
N ASP A 63 16.29 18.63 -13.75
CA ASP A 63 16.87 18.44 -12.42
C ASP A 63 17.10 16.94 -12.19
N LEU A 64 18.24 16.62 -11.57
CA LEU A 64 18.75 15.26 -11.40
C LEU A 64 19.11 15.00 -9.94
N LEU A 65 18.62 13.88 -9.41
CA LEU A 65 19.10 13.31 -8.16
C LEU A 65 20.07 12.17 -8.45
N THR A 66 21.19 12.18 -7.74
CA THR A 66 22.23 11.17 -7.82
C THR A 66 22.36 10.50 -6.46
N LEU A 67 21.99 9.23 -6.37
CA LEU A 67 22.21 8.41 -5.18
C LEU A 67 23.50 7.61 -5.36
N SER A 68 24.54 7.97 -4.62
CA SER A 68 25.78 7.19 -4.54
C SER A 68 25.69 6.20 -3.40
N SER A 69 26.24 5.00 -3.57
CA SER A 69 26.42 4.04 -2.48
C SER A 69 27.78 3.37 -2.56
N THR A 70 28.34 3.04 -1.39
CA THR A 70 29.55 2.23 -1.24
C THR A 70 29.18 0.90 -0.60
N LYS A 71 29.94 -0.16 -0.88
CA LYS A 71 29.74 -1.50 -0.33
C LYS A 71 30.25 -1.61 1.09
N THR A 72 31.32 -0.90 1.41
CA THR A 72 31.97 -0.88 2.72
C THR A 72 32.52 0.51 2.98
N SER A 73 32.26 1.05 4.17
CA SER A 73 32.88 2.29 4.64
C SER A 73 33.73 2.00 5.87
N GLU A 74 34.54 2.97 6.28
CA GLU A 74 35.38 2.84 7.48
C GLU A 74 34.55 2.65 8.75
N GLU A 75 33.34 3.22 8.79
CA GLU A 75 32.44 3.19 9.95
C GLU A 75 31.34 2.11 9.87
N SER A 76 31.02 1.59 8.68
CA SER A 76 29.89 0.69 8.52
C SER A 76 30.12 -0.44 7.50
N TYR A 77 29.73 -1.65 7.89
CA TYR A 77 29.76 -2.84 7.04
C TYR A 77 28.83 -2.74 5.82
N TYR A 78 27.82 -1.86 5.88
CA TYR A 78 26.85 -1.64 4.81
C TYR A 78 27.22 -0.48 3.89
N GLY A 79 28.37 0.16 4.13
CA GLY A 79 28.82 1.32 3.40
C GLY A 79 28.02 2.59 3.67
N ASP A 80 28.48 3.66 3.05
CA ASP A 80 27.88 4.99 3.12
C ASP A 80 27.09 5.32 1.85
N GLN A 81 26.03 6.12 2.02
CA GLN A 81 25.15 6.59 0.95
C GLN A 81 25.08 8.12 0.95
N GLY A 82 25.11 8.69 -0.24
CA GLY A 82 25.04 10.12 -0.46
C GLY A 82 23.99 10.46 -1.50
N LEU A 83 23.15 11.45 -1.22
CA LEU A 83 22.18 11.98 -2.17
C LEU A 83 22.62 13.37 -2.62
N PHE A 84 22.80 13.53 -3.92
CA PHE A 84 23.24 14.78 -4.53
C PHE A 84 22.20 15.29 -5.51
N TYR A 85 22.01 16.60 -5.52
CA TYR A 85 21.16 17.30 -6.47
C TYR A 85 22.02 18.05 -7.49
N LEU A 86 21.64 17.96 -8.76
CA LEU A 86 22.26 18.68 -9.87
C LEU A 86 21.15 19.27 -10.75
N THR A 87 21.35 20.46 -11.30
CA THR A 87 20.41 21.10 -12.22
C THR A 87 21.06 21.48 -13.55
N THR A 88 20.26 21.53 -14.62
CA THR A 88 20.61 22.05 -15.95
C THR A 88 20.34 23.54 -16.09
N LYS A 89 19.49 24.13 -15.22
CA LYS A 89 19.00 25.51 -15.37
C LYS A 89 20.06 26.56 -15.07
N ARG A 90 20.91 26.30 -14.07
CA ARG A 90 22.00 27.17 -13.63
C ARG A 90 23.30 26.39 -13.70
N SER A 91 24.27 26.92 -14.44
CA SER A 91 25.61 26.34 -14.54
C SER A 91 26.21 26.16 -13.15
N SER A 92 26.75 24.96 -12.89
CA SER A 92 27.47 24.63 -11.65
C SER A 92 26.64 24.59 -10.35
N ASP A 93 25.32 24.68 -10.44
CA ASP A 93 24.45 24.59 -9.27
C ASP A 93 24.23 23.11 -8.88
N SER A 94 24.83 22.72 -7.75
CA SER A 94 24.77 21.36 -7.23
C SER A 94 24.81 21.36 -5.70
N ALA A 95 23.99 20.52 -5.09
CA ALA A 95 23.82 20.49 -3.65
C ALA A 95 23.92 19.06 -3.09
N VAL A 96 24.22 18.96 -1.80
CA VAL A 96 24.13 17.70 -1.06
C VAL A 96 22.81 17.72 -0.30
N VAL A 97 21.97 16.71 -0.49
CA VAL A 97 20.70 16.61 0.23
C VAL A 97 20.97 15.96 1.59
N THR A 98 20.87 16.76 2.66
CA THR A 98 21.17 16.28 4.01
C THR A 98 19.92 15.66 4.63
N MET A 99 20.00 14.38 5.00
CA MET A 99 18.89 13.70 5.64
C MET A 99 18.72 14.17 7.11
N PRO A 100 17.51 14.57 7.54
CA PRO A 100 17.27 15.00 8.92
C PRO A 100 17.53 13.92 9.98
N ARG A 101 17.48 12.65 9.59
CA ARG A 101 17.74 11.50 10.48
C ARG A 101 18.89 10.69 9.91
N LYS A 102 19.76 10.22 10.80
CA LYS A 102 20.84 9.28 10.44
C LYS A 102 20.26 7.92 10.03
N GLY A 103 20.85 7.32 9.01
CA GLY A 103 20.55 5.98 8.53
C GLY A 103 20.60 5.89 7.01
N PRO A 104 20.25 4.72 6.44
CA PRO A 104 20.30 4.49 5.01
C PRO A 104 19.19 5.27 4.27
N ILE A 105 19.37 5.42 2.97
CA ILE A 105 18.35 5.88 2.03
C ILE A 105 17.81 4.63 1.33
N TYR A 106 16.54 4.33 1.56
CA TYR A 106 15.86 3.17 0.97
C TYR A 106 15.33 3.46 -0.43
N ASP A 107 14.78 4.66 -0.65
CA ASP A 107 14.18 5.02 -1.93
C ASP A 107 14.11 6.55 -2.11
N VAL A 108 14.08 6.97 -3.38
CA VAL A 108 14.01 8.37 -3.81
C VAL A 108 13.06 8.46 -4.99
N ALA A 109 12.08 9.36 -4.93
CA ALA A 109 11.12 9.56 -6.01
C ALA A 109 10.85 11.04 -6.26
N TRP A 110 10.92 11.45 -7.52
CA TRP A 110 10.42 12.74 -7.97
C TRP A 110 8.89 12.74 -7.97
N ARG A 111 8.29 13.86 -7.58
CA ARG A 111 6.85 14.09 -7.78
C ARG A 111 6.61 14.28 -9.28
N PRO A 112 5.70 13.50 -9.89
CA PRO A 112 5.34 13.68 -11.28
C PRO A 112 4.72 15.06 -11.53
N ASP A 113 5.00 15.61 -12.70
CA ASP A 113 4.44 16.87 -13.14
C ASP A 113 3.49 16.64 -14.34
N PRO A 114 2.17 16.67 -14.12
CA PRO A 114 1.19 16.38 -15.17
C PRO A 114 1.13 17.46 -16.26
N SER A 115 1.79 18.61 -16.05
CA SER A 115 1.88 19.66 -17.08
C SER A 115 2.92 19.34 -18.15
N THR A 116 3.86 18.43 -17.89
CA THR A 116 4.96 18.07 -18.79
C THR A 116 4.42 17.47 -20.09
N GLY A 117 4.82 18.00 -21.25
CA GLY A 117 4.36 17.54 -22.56
C GLY A 117 2.97 18.05 -22.97
N THR A 118 2.33 18.92 -22.18
CA THR A 118 1.05 19.57 -22.52
C THR A 118 1.27 21.05 -22.86
N GLN A 119 0.35 21.70 -23.59
CA GLN A 119 0.46 23.14 -23.89
C GLN A 119 0.49 24.04 -22.65
N ASN A 120 0.18 23.50 -21.46
CA ASN A 120 0.17 24.21 -20.18
C ASN A 120 1.46 24.01 -19.35
N GLU A 121 2.59 23.63 -19.96
CA GLU A 121 3.91 23.56 -19.29
C GLU A 121 4.29 24.83 -18.51
N ALA A 122 3.73 25.99 -18.91
CA ALA A 122 3.94 27.29 -18.26
C ALA A 122 3.35 27.38 -16.84
N ARG A 123 2.39 26.51 -16.46
CA ARG A 123 1.89 26.47 -15.07
C ARG A 123 2.89 25.70 -14.21
N SER A 124 3.93 26.41 -13.77
CA SER A 124 5.02 25.85 -12.98
C SER A 124 4.52 25.33 -11.63
N THR A 125 4.26 24.02 -11.54
CA THR A 125 4.13 23.33 -10.26
C THR A 125 5.51 23.27 -9.61
N GLU A 126 5.59 23.58 -8.31
CA GLU A 126 6.83 23.42 -7.55
C GLU A 126 7.32 21.97 -7.70
N GLN A 127 8.57 21.83 -8.14
CA GLN A 127 9.22 20.54 -8.29
C GLN A 127 9.63 20.05 -6.90
N LEU A 128 9.12 18.90 -6.51
CA LEU A 128 9.33 18.30 -5.19
C LEU A 128 9.79 16.87 -5.37
N PHE A 129 10.56 16.36 -4.42
CA PHE A 129 10.93 14.95 -4.37
C PHE A 129 10.82 14.43 -2.94
N ALA A 130 10.54 13.13 -2.82
CA ALA A 130 10.43 12.44 -1.55
C ALA A 130 11.58 11.46 -1.37
N VAL A 131 12.09 11.38 -0.15
CA VAL A 131 13.18 10.48 0.24
C VAL A 131 12.76 9.64 1.42
N CYS A 132 12.90 8.32 1.32
CA CYS A 132 12.69 7.37 2.40
C CYS A 132 14.04 7.07 3.05
N HIS A 133 14.24 7.50 4.30
CA HIS A 133 15.54 7.47 4.96
C HIS A 133 15.47 7.14 6.46
N GLY A 134 16.64 6.83 7.03
CA GLY A 134 16.81 6.59 8.45
C GLY A 134 16.59 5.12 8.83
N PHE A 135 17.05 4.72 10.01
CA PHE A 135 16.84 3.35 10.50
C PHE A 135 15.36 3.06 10.76
N VAL A 136 14.93 1.83 10.44
CA VAL A 136 13.54 1.37 10.66
C VAL A 136 13.13 1.59 12.13
N PRO A 137 12.01 2.28 12.41
CA PRO A 137 11.03 2.82 11.45
C PRO A 137 11.56 4.03 10.64
N ALA A 138 11.58 3.85 9.33
CA ALA A 138 12.10 4.79 8.35
C ALA A 138 11.20 6.03 8.29
N SER A 139 11.80 7.20 8.08
CA SER A 139 11.10 8.45 7.86
C SER A 139 10.96 8.72 6.37
N VAL A 140 9.89 9.40 5.98
CA VAL A 140 9.79 9.94 4.62
C VAL A 140 9.71 11.46 4.69
N THR A 141 10.65 12.12 4.03
CA THR A 141 10.73 13.60 3.99
C THR A 141 10.65 14.07 2.56
N VAL A 142 9.84 15.11 2.34
CA VAL A 142 9.70 15.80 1.07
C VAL A 142 10.61 17.01 1.06
N PHE A 143 11.35 17.19 -0.03
CA PHE A 143 12.31 18.27 -0.23
C PHE A 143 11.93 19.10 -1.45
N GLY A 144 12.31 20.37 -1.41
CA GLY A 144 12.31 21.24 -2.58
C GLY A 144 13.57 21.07 -3.43
N THR A 145 13.59 21.71 -4.60
CA THR A 145 14.80 21.79 -5.44
C THR A 145 15.94 22.58 -4.80
N ASP A 146 15.66 23.34 -3.74
CA ASP A 146 16.65 23.97 -2.87
C ASP A 146 17.30 22.97 -1.88
N CYS A 147 16.90 21.70 -1.93
CA CYS A 147 17.35 20.63 -1.04
C CYS A 147 16.97 20.84 0.45
N GLU A 148 16.03 21.75 0.71
CA GLU A 148 15.51 22.00 2.06
C GLU A 148 14.27 21.13 2.33
N PRO A 149 14.13 20.58 3.55
CA PRO A 149 12.97 19.79 3.91
C PRO A 149 11.72 20.68 3.97
N ARG A 150 10.67 20.28 3.25
CA ARG A 150 9.37 20.95 3.23
C ARG A 150 8.44 20.38 4.29
N PHE A 151 8.27 19.07 4.31
CA PHE A 151 7.43 18.38 5.28
C PHE A 151 7.82 16.91 5.42
N ASN A 152 7.39 16.30 6.53
CA ASN A 152 7.67 14.91 6.88
C ASN A 152 6.35 14.12 6.95
N LEU A 153 6.30 12.98 6.27
CA LEU A 153 5.13 12.10 6.21
C LEU A 153 5.12 11.08 7.37
N GLY A 154 5.92 11.32 8.39
CA GLY A 154 6.05 10.47 9.57
C GLY A 154 6.95 9.27 9.34
N THR A 155 6.79 8.28 10.22
CA THR A 155 7.66 7.10 10.30
C THR A 155 6.87 5.81 10.19
N GLY A 156 7.53 4.74 9.74
CA GLY A 156 6.94 3.40 9.66
C GLY A 156 7.88 2.40 8.98
N SER A 157 7.35 1.21 8.71
CA SER A 157 8.08 0.12 8.07
C SER A 157 8.08 0.32 6.55
N TRP A 158 8.68 1.39 6.06
CA TRP A 158 8.71 1.77 4.65
C TRP A 158 10.08 1.46 4.02
N ASN A 159 10.08 1.05 2.77
CA ASN A 159 11.29 0.98 1.94
C ASN A 159 11.08 1.43 0.49
N GLN A 160 9.86 1.79 0.10
CA GLN A 160 9.55 2.27 -1.24
C GLN A 160 8.56 3.43 -1.24
N ILE A 161 8.72 4.33 -2.20
CA ILE A 161 7.88 5.50 -2.42
C ILE A 161 7.34 5.46 -3.85
N HIS A 162 6.03 5.56 -4.02
CA HIS A 162 5.39 5.55 -5.32
C HIS A 162 4.41 6.71 -5.44
N PHE A 163 4.72 7.70 -6.29
CA PHE A 163 3.75 8.71 -6.69
C PHE A 163 2.79 8.15 -7.73
N ASN A 164 1.53 8.58 -7.68
CA ASN A 164 0.61 8.33 -8.78
C ASN A 164 0.97 9.20 -10.00
N PRO A 165 0.51 8.84 -11.21
CA PRO A 165 0.87 9.56 -12.45
C PRO A 165 0.53 11.06 -12.44
N HIS A 166 -0.46 11.47 -11.64
CA HIS A 166 -0.90 12.87 -11.54
C HIS A 166 -0.14 13.67 -10.46
N GLY A 167 0.69 13.01 -9.65
CA GLY A 167 1.49 13.62 -8.59
C GLY A 167 0.69 14.21 -7.42
N ASN A 168 -0.58 13.81 -7.24
CA ASN A 168 -1.43 14.25 -6.12
C ASN A 168 -1.54 13.20 -5.01
N LEU A 169 -1.30 11.92 -5.31
CA LEU A 169 -1.28 10.83 -4.33
C LEU A 169 0.12 10.23 -4.19
N LEU A 170 0.48 9.86 -2.97
CA LEU A 170 1.74 9.22 -2.65
C LEU A 170 1.51 7.95 -1.83
N LEU A 171 2.02 6.82 -2.32
CA LEU A 171 2.04 5.56 -1.61
C LEU A 171 3.40 5.36 -0.93
N LEU A 172 3.37 5.15 0.39
CA LEU A 172 4.50 4.63 1.16
C LEU A 172 4.28 3.14 1.36
N ALA A 173 5.27 2.34 0.96
CA ALA A 173 5.15 0.89 0.92
C ALA A 173 6.31 0.21 1.66
N GLY A 174 5.98 -0.80 2.46
CA GLY A 174 6.92 -1.72 3.07
C GLY A 174 6.89 -3.09 2.38
N LEU A 175 7.76 -3.33 1.40
CA LEU A 175 7.70 -4.54 0.56
C LEU A 175 8.79 -5.58 0.86
N GLY A 176 8.45 -6.85 0.59
CA GLY A 176 9.31 -8.04 0.74
C GLY A 176 9.59 -8.40 2.19
N ASN A 177 10.78 -8.07 2.70
CA ASN A 177 11.19 -8.44 4.07
C ASN A 177 10.49 -7.61 5.15
N LEU A 178 9.76 -6.57 4.76
CA LEU A 178 8.96 -5.75 5.67
C LEU A 178 7.55 -6.34 5.81
N PRO A 179 6.80 -5.98 6.86
CA PRO A 179 5.50 -6.58 7.16
C PRO A 179 4.40 -6.37 6.11
N GLY A 180 4.64 -5.61 5.04
CA GLY A 180 3.63 -5.31 4.02
C GLY A 180 2.76 -4.10 4.34
N ASP A 181 3.19 -3.23 5.26
CA ASP A 181 2.46 -2.01 5.62
C ASP A 181 2.42 -1.04 4.42
N MET A 182 1.23 -0.52 4.11
CA MET A 182 0.97 0.43 3.03
C MET A 182 0.24 1.66 3.58
N CYS A 183 0.63 2.85 3.14
CA CYS A 183 -0.05 4.08 3.51
C CYS A 183 -0.13 5.02 2.31
N VAL A 184 -1.34 5.45 1.96
CA VAL A 184 -1.58 6.42 0.89
C VAL A 184 -1.86 7.79 1.49
N TRP A 185 -1.20 8.79 0.93
CA TRP A 185 -1.32 10.18 1.33
C TRP A 185 -1.90 11.03 0.20
N ASP A 186 -2.72 12.00 0.59
CA ASP A 186 -2.98 13.18 -0.21
C ASP A 186 -1.76 14.09 -0.07
N PHE A 187 -1.04 14.28 -1.17
CA PHE A 187 0.22 15.01 -1.15
C PHE A 187 0.03 16.52 -0.95
N ALA A 188 -1.07 17.09 -1.45
CA ALA A 188 -1.35 18.51 -1.35
C ALA A 188 -1.85 18.87 0.06
N ARG A 189 -2.72 18.02 0.63
CA ARG A 189 -3.27 18.22 1.99
C ARG A 189 -2.37 17.71 3.09
N GLN A 190 -1.38 16.87 2.75
CA GLN A 190 -0.49 16.21 3.72
C GLN A 190 -1.29 15.35 4.71
N GLU A 191 -2.33 14.68 4.21
CA GLU A 191 -3.23 13.86 5.02
C GLU A 191 -3.13 12.39 4.62
N ARG A 192 -3.20 11.49 5.60
CA ARG A 192 -3.31 10.05 5.37
C ARG A 192 -4.72 9.74 4.89
N LEU A 193 -4.85 9.25 3.67
CA LEU A 193 -6.13 8.85 3.10
C LEU A 193 -6.48 7.41 3.49
N SER A 194 -5.51 6.51 3.43
CA SER A 194 -5.71 5.11 3.75
C SER A 194 -4.44 4.48 4.31
N THR A 195 -4.66 3.46 5.15
CA THR A 195 -3.61 2.56 5.62
C THR A 195 -4.15 1.16 5.53
N PHE A 196 -3.38 0.28 4.92
CA PHE A 196 -3.74 -1.13 4.79
C PHE A 196 -2.49 -2.00 4.81
N LYS A 197 -2.70 -3.30 4.96
CA LYS A 197 -1.61 -4.27 5.03
C LYS A 197 -1.74 -5.26 3.88
N THR A 198 -0.63 -5.54 3.25
CA THR A 198 -0.50 -6.54 2.20
C THR A 198 0.40 -7.68 2.68
N THR A 199 0.34 -8.81 2.00
CA THR A 199 1.19 -9.97 2.30
C THR A 199 1.91 -10.38 1.04
N ASP A 200 3.19 -10.73 1.17
CA ASP A 200 4.00 -11.34 0.10
C ASP A 200 4.18 -10.46 -1.16
N ILE A 201 3.84 -9.17 -1.12
CA ILE A 201 4.02 -8.27 -2.27
C ILE A 201 5.49 -7.88 -2.41
N THR A 202 6.03 -8.06 -3.61
CA THR A 202 7.42 -7.73 -3.95
C THR A 202 7.53 -6.49 -4.84
N SER A 203 6.48 -6.18 -5.60
CA SER A 203 6.40 -5.04 -6.52
C SER A 203 5.03 -4.36 -6.43
N VAL A 204 5.02 -3.04 -6.54
CA VAL A 204 3.81 -2.22 -6.65
C VAL A 204 4.03 -1.14 -7.70
N THR A 205 3.00 -0.81 -8.46
CA THR A 205 3.01 0.29 -9.42
C THR A 205 1.60 0.87 -9.53
N TRP A 206 1.49 2.20 -9.68
CA TRP A 206 0.21 2.82 -9.96
C TRP A 206 -0.26 2.51 -11.37
N MET A 207 -1.56 2.29 -11.52
CA MET A 207 -2.19 2.26 -12.84
C MET A 207 -2.30 3.68 -13.41
N ASN A 208 -2.48 3.78 -14.72
CA ASN A 208 -2.50 5.05 -15.45
C ASN A 208 -3.65 5.98 -15.02
N ASP A 209 -4.70 5.45 -14.40
CA ASP A 209 -5.80 6.25 -13.83
C ASP A 209 -5.38 7.04 -12.58
N GLY A 210 -4.31 6.60 -11.90
CA GLY A 210 -3.83 7.19 -10.66
C GLY A 210 -4.68 6.88 -9.43
N GLU A 211 -5.59 5.91 -9.52
CA GLU A 211 -6.45 5.46 -8.42
C GLU A 211 -6.21 3.98 -8.05
N HIS A 212 -5.80 3.18 -9.02
CA HIS A 212 -5.56 1.76 -8.81
C HIS A 212 -4.07 1.43 -8.70
N LEU A 213 -3.78 0.39 -7.94
CA LEU A 213 -2.47 -0.15 -7.68
C LEU A 213 -2.40 -1.56 -8.26
N LEU A 214 -1.44 -1.78 -9.14
CA LEU A 214 -1.02 -3.10 -9.58
C LEU A 214 0.03 -3.59 -8.56
N MET A 215 -0.30 -4.65 -7.83
CA MET A 215 0.64 -5.29 -6.91
C MET A 215 0.92 -6.71 -7.37
N ALA A 216 2.17 -7.14 -7.22
CA ALA A 216 2.59 -8.47 -7.62
C ALA A 216 3.57 -9.10 -6.62
N THR A 217 3.49 -10.42 -6.56
CA THR A 217 4.46 -11.30 -5.92
C THR A 217 5.26 -11.98 -7.01
N THR A 218 6.55 -11.65 -7.09
CA THR A 218 7.43 -12.02 -8.20
C THR A 218 8.67 -12.79 -7.74
N THR A 219 9.05 -13.77 -8.56
CA THR A 219 10.34 -14.47 -8.50
C THR A 219 11.45 -13.59 -9.12
N PRO A 220 12.73 -13.69 -8.70
CA PRO A 220 13.29 -14.59 -7.69
C PRO A 220 13.14 -14.09 -6.25
N ARG A 221 12.62 -12.88 -6.03
CA ARG A 221 12.56 -12.25 -4.71
C ARG A 221 11.71 -13.07 -3.74
N LEU A 222 10.51 -13.48 -4.18
CA LEU A 222 9.71 -14.47 -3.49
C LEU A 222 9.34 -15.57 -4.49
N ARG A 223 9.72 -16.82 -4.21
CA ARG A 223 9.52 -17.96 -5.12
C ARG A 223 8.23 -18.75 -4.85
N VAL A 224 7.42 -18.28 -3.91
CA VAL A 224 6.15 -18.87 -3.51
C VAL A 224 5.05 -17.84 -3.66
N ASN A 225 3.80 -18.30 -3.76
CA ASN A 225 2.61 -17.43 -3.85
C ASN A 225 2.69 -16.39 -4.98
N ASN A 226 3.39 -16.71 -6.07
CA ASN A 226 3.51 -15.81 -7.21
C ASN A 226 2.11 -15.51 -7.78
N GLY A 227 1.91 -14.25 -8.15
CA GLY A 227 0.58 -13.74 -8.50
C GLY A 227 0.59 -12.24 -8.63
N PHE A 228 -0.50 -11.70 -9.18
CA PHE A 228 -0.69 -10.27 -9.33
C PHE A 228 -2.16 -9.91 -9.11
N GLY A 229 -2.41 -8.66 -8.78
CA GLY A 229 -3.77 -8.18 -8.59
C GLY A 229 -3.87 -6.67 -8.67
N ILE A 230 -5.12 -6.21 -8.59
CA ILE A 230 -5.48 -4.80 -8.67
C ILE A 230 -6.19 -4.43 -7.37
N TRP A 231 -5.69 -3.38 -6.73
CA TRP A 231 -6.27 -2.78 -5.54
C TRP A 231 -6.64 -1.33 -5.82
N HIS A 232 -7.74 -0.86 -5.26
CA HIS A 232 -7.98 0.57 -5.16
C HIS A 232 -7.08 1.17 -4.07
N TYR A 233 -6.67 2.45 -4.19
CA TYR A 233 -5.79 3.10 -3.20
C TYR A 233 -6.35 3.09 -1.76
N SER A 234 -7.66 2.89 -1.58
CA SER A 234 -8.26 2.68 -0.25
C SER A 234 -7.85 1.37 0.44
N GLY A 235 -7.14 0.48 -0.26
CA GLY A 235 -6.77 -0.87 0.19
C GLY A 235 -7.78 -1.96 -0.20
N LYS A 236 -8.88 -1.61 -0.86
CA LYS A 236 -9.87 -2.58 -1.35
C LYS A 236 -9.29 -3.39 -2.51
N LYS A 237 -9.18 -4.70 -2.32
CA LYS A 237 -8.81 -5.65 -3.38
C LYS A 237 -9.95 -5.78 -4.39
N LEU A 238 -9.68 -5.50 -5.66
CA LEU A 238 -10.65 -5.63 -6.76
C LEU A 238 -10.45 -6.94 -7.52
N PHE A 239 -9.19 -7.30 -7.75
CA PHE A 239 -8.82 -8.47 -8.52
C PHE A 239 -7.54 -9.08 -7.96
N PHE A 240 -7.42 -10.40 -8.04
CA PHE A 240 -6.16 -11.09 -7.78
C PHE A 240 -6.14 -12.42 -8.52
N GLN A 241 -5.07 -12.64 -9.28
CA GLN A 241 -4.79 -13.88 -9.98
C GLN A 241 -3.50 -14.47 -9.44
N ARG A 242 -3.61 -15.66 -8.83
CA ARG A 242 -2.45 -16.46 -8.51
C ARG A 242 -1.93 -17.11 -9.79
N VAL A 243 -0.63 -17.23 -9.88
CA VAL A 243 0.04 -17.96 -10.95
C VAL A 243 -0.25 -19.45 -10.78
N GLU A 244 -0.62 -20.11 -11.88
CA GLU A 244 -1.04 -21.50 -11.84
C GLU A 244 0.13 -22.46 -11.56
N PRO A 245 -0.14 -23.61 -10.92
CA PRO A 245 0.82 -24.69 -10.83
C PRO A 245 1.34 -25.12 -12.21
N ARG A 246 2.59 -25.56 -12.29
CA ARG A 246 3.12 -26.17 -13.51
C ARG A 246 2.45 -27.52 -13.72
N ALA A 247 2.06 -27.82 -14.96
CA ALA A 247 1.61 -29.17 -15.33
C ALA A 247 2.70 -30.22 -15.10
N VAL A 248 3.97 -29.82 -15.33
CA VAL A 248 5.15 -30.62 -15.01
C VAL A 248 6.09 -29.77 -14.13
N PRO A 249 6.24 -30.10 -12.84
CA PRO A 249 7.16 -29.41 -11.95
C PRO A 249 8.59 -29.42 -12.51
N ARG A 250 9.28 -28.29 -12.38
CA ARG A 250 10.68 -28.19 -12.80
C ARG A 250 11.56 -28.76 -11.68
N PRO A 251 12.38 -29.79 -11.93
CA PRO A 251 13.37 -30.25 -10.97
C PRO A 251 14.42 -29.15 -10.72
N ALA A 252 15.14 -29.25 -9.60
CA ALA A 252 16.26 -28.36 -9.35
C ALA A 252 17.35 -28.59 -10.40
N THR A 253 17.89 -27.52 -10.96
CA THR A 253 19.11 -27.52 -11.78
C THR A 253 20.23 -26.88 -10.99
N MET A 254 21.47 -26.94 -11.50
CA MET A 254 22.63 -26.29 -10.87
C MET A 254 22.39 -24.79 -10.63
N ASP A 255 21.64 -24.13 -11.52
CA ASP A 255 21.44 -22.69 -11.51
C ASP A 255 20.10 -22.27 -10.88
N LEU A 256 19.11 -23.17 -10.79
CA LEU A 256 17.76 -22.83 -10.36
C LEU A 256 17.16 -23.87 -9.40
N PRO A 257 16.56 -23.44 -8.28
CA PRO A 257 15.87 -24.35 -7.35
C PRO A 257 14.66 -24.99 -8.04
N ALA A 258 14.19 -26.14 -7.52
CA ALA A 258 12.97 -26.76 -8.03
C ALA A 258 11.77 -25.81 -7.95
N ALA A 259 10.86 -25.88 -8.91
CA ALA A 259 9.66 -25.03 -8.97
C ALA A 259 8.41 -25.86 -9.27
N THR A 260 7.43 -25.77 -8.40
CA THR A 260 6.10 -26.39 -8.53
C THR A 260 5.11 -25.46 -9.21
N ASP A 261 5.19 -24.17 -8.92
CA ASP A 261 4.34 -23.13 -9.51
C ASP A 261 5.02 -22.53 -10.75
N HIS A 262 4.24 -21.94 -11.66
CA HIS A 262 4.84 -21.07 -12.67
C HIS A 262 5.49 -19.86 -12.00
N GLU A 263 6.51 -19.32 -12.66
CA GLU A 263 7.36 -18.27 -12.14
C GLU A 263 6.93 -16.94 -12.74
N LEU A 264 6.50 -15.98 -11.91
CA LEU A 264 6.16 -14.64 -12.35
C LEU A 264 7.32 -13.70 -12.11
N TYR A 265 7.98 -13.26 -13.17
CA TYR A 265 9.18 -12.42 -13.07
C TYR A 265 8.85 -10.94 -12.97
N GLN A 266 7.87 -10.48 -13.74
CA GLN A 266 7.52 -9.06 -13.82
C GLN A 266 6.06 -8.89 -14.22
N VAL A 267 5.46 -7.81 -13.73
CA VAL A 267 4.17 -7.31 -14.19
C VAL A 267 4.32 -5.82 -14.40
N VAL A 268 3.87 -5.32 -15.54
CA VAL A 268 3.98 -3.92 -15.92
C VAL A 268 2.62 -3.37 -16.33
N VAL A 269 2.37 -2.12 -15.99
CA VAL A 269 1.25 -1.36 -16.57
C VAL A 269 1.68 -0.90 -17.94
N MET A 270 0.99 -1.34 -18.99
CA MET A 270 1.24 -0.88 -20.35
C MET A 270 0.43 0.40 -20.60
N PRO A 271 1.05 1.50 -21.07
CA PRO A 271 0.33 2.63 -21.63
C PRO A 271 -0.54 2.15 -22.79
N GLN A 272 -1.81 2.52 -22.80
CA GLN A 272 -2.71 2.17 -23.89
C GLN A 272 -2.74 3.36 -24.86
N ASP A 273 -1.91 3.33 -25.89
CA ASP A 273 -1.78 4.43 -26.87
C ASP A 273 -3.07 4.70 -27.67
N HIS A 274 -3.98 3.73 -27.68
CA HIS A 274 -5.31 3.82 -28.28
C HIS A 274 -6.29 3.00 -27.44
N LEU A 275 -7.22 3.68 -26.77
CA LEU A 275 -8.37 2.99 -26.18
C LEU A 275 -9.11 2.28 -27.33
N PRO A 276 -9.44 0.99 -27.20
CA PRO A 276 -10.35 0.36 -28.15
C PRO A 276 -11.65 1.17 -28.17
N PRO A 277 -12.33 1.28 -29.33
CA PRO A 277 -13.58 2.01 -29.41
C PRO A 277 -14.52 1.52 -28.31
N ALA A 278 -15.17 2.47 -27.61
CA ALA A 278 -16.01 2.17 -26.47
C ALA A 278 -16.94 1.00 -26.80
N PRO A 279 -17.02 -0.05 -25.94
CA PRO A 279 -17.89 -1.18 -26.20
C PRO A 279 -19.30 -0.63 -26.42
N ARG A 280 -19.92 -1.02 -27.54
CA ARG A 280 -21.28 -0.54 -27.87
C ARG A 280 -22.16 -0.86 -26.66
N PRO A 281 -22.90 0.11 -26.11
CA PRO A 281 -23.77 -0.14 -24.97
C PRO A 281 -24.69 -1.30 -25.36
N LYS A 282 -24.52 -2.44 -24.68
CA LYS A 282 -25.47 -3.54 -24.82
C LYS A 282 -26.78 -2.97 -24.29
N LYS A 283 -27.77 -2.83 -25.17
CA LYS A 283 -29.15 -2.63 -24.72
C LYS A 283 -29.40 -3.79 -23.77
N PHE A 284 -29.74 -3.45 -22.53
CA PHE A 284 -30.14 -4.44 -21.55
C PHE A 284 -31.28 -5.22 -22.20
N ASP A 285 -31.10 -6.53 -22.42
CA ASP A 285 -32.22 -7.34 -22.87
C ASP A 285 -33.30 -7.18 -21.80
N PRO A 286 -34.49 -6.69 -22.14
CA PRO A 286 -35.57 -6.60 -21.17
C PRO A 286 -35.72 -8.01 -20.60
N VAL A 287 -35.56 -8.11 -19.28
CA VAL A 287 -35.82 -9.34 -18.53
C VAL A 287 -37.08 -9.92 -19.11
N LEU A 288 -37.00 -11.13 -19.67
CA LEU A 288 -38.16 -11.88 -20.13
C LEU A 288 -39.11 -11.95 -18.95
N GLN A 289 -40.08 -11.04 -18.92
CA GLN A 289 -41.24 -11.21 -18.08
C GLN A 289 -41.89 -12.46 -18.63
N VAL A 290 -41.86 -13.51 -17.83
CA VAL A 290 -42.61 -14.73 -18.07
C VAL A 290 -44.07 -14.33 -18.15
N SER A 291 -44.52 -13.99 -19.35
CA SER A 291 -45.92 -13.74 -19.65
C SER A 291 -46.56 -15.09 -19.85
N ASN A 292 -47.33 -15.54 -18.85
CA ASN A 292 -48.39 -16.50 -19.09
C ASN A 292 -49.25 -15.97 -20.24
N GLY A 293 -49.26 -16.71 -21.34
CA GLY A 293 -50.00 -16.35 -22.53
C GLY A 293 -51.50 -16.32 -22.26
N THR A 294 -52.14 -15.24 -22.68
CA THR A 294 -53.13 -15.22 -23.78
C THR A 294 -53.74 -13.82 -23.87
N GLY A 295 -53.67 -13.18 -25.04
CA GLY A 295 -54.35 -11.90 -25.25
C GLY A 295 -53.75 -11.04 -26.35
N THR A 296 -54.18 -11.33 -27.57
CA THR A 296 -54.29 -10.47 -28.76
C THR A 296 -53.86 -9.00 -28.63
N ALA A 297 -52.98 -8.58 -29.54
CA ALA A 297 -52.64 -7.20 -29.80
C ALA A 297 -53.88 -6.31 -30.03
N SER A 298 -53.93 -5.16 -29.36
CA SER A 298 -54.78 -4.04 -29.79
C SER A 298 -54.00 -2.72 -29.77
N LYS A 299 -54.17 -1.96 -30.84
CA LYS A 299 -53.56 -0.65 -31.08
C LYS A 299 -54.29 0.42 -30.26
N GLY A 300 -53.54 1.38 -29.74
CA GLY A 300 -54.04 2.73 -29.39
C GLY A 300 -54.73 2.87 -28.04
N GLY A 301 -53.95 3.00 -26.96
CA GLY A 301 -54.45 3.44 -25.66
C GLY A 301 -53.97 4.85 -25.30
N LYS A 302 -54.89 5.78 -25.04
CA LYS A 302 -54.62 7.11 -24.44
C LYS A 302 -53.83 6.95 -23.14
N TYR A 303 -52.82 7.80 -22.94
CA TYR A 303 -51.96 7.76 -21.76
C TYR A 303 -52.76 8.02 -20.47
N ILE A 304 -52.82 7.02 -19.60
CA ILE A 304 -53.38 7.14 -18.26
C ILE A 304 -52.25 7.55 -17.28
N PRO A 305 -52.39 8.66 -16.54
CA PRO A 305 -51.36 9.14 -15.61
C PRO A 305 -51.03 8.12 -14.50
N PRO A 306 -49.79 8.12 -13.97
CA PRO A 306 -49.30 7.12 -13.02
C PRO A 306 -50.16 6.93 -11.76
N ALA A 307 -50.82 7.98 -11.28
CA ALA A 307 -51.67 7.96 -10.09
C ALA A 307 -52.91 7.03 -10.20
N LEU A 308 -53.27 6.62 -11.42
CA LEU A 308 -54.44 5.78 -11.69
C LEU A 308 -54.08 4.35 -12.14
N ARG A 309 -52.79 4.03 -12.27
CA ARG A 309 -52.35 2.76 -12.88
C ARG A 309 -52.46 1.53 -11.96
N ASN A 310 -52.63 1.69 -10.65
CA ASN A 310 -52.68 0.58 -9.69
C ASN A 310 -53.75 0.76 -8.61
N ARG A 311 -55.02 1.00 -8.98
CA ARG A 311 -56.14 0.81 -8.05
C ARG A 311 -56.72 -0.59 -8.22
N SER A 312 -56.97 -1.29 -7.12
CA SER A 312 -57.67 -2.57 -7.11
C SER A 312 -59.07 -2.43 -7.72
N GLU A 313 -59.60 -3.49 -8.34
CA GLU A 313 -60.96 -3.50 -8.90
C GLU A 313 -62.03 -3.11 -7.87
N VAL A 314 -61.82 -3.50 -6.61
CA VAL A 314 -62.66 -3.10 -5.46
C VAL A 314 -62.64 -1.59 -5.24
N ALA A 315 -61.48 -0.93 -5.40
CA ALA A 315 -61.36 0.52 -5.30
C ALA A 315 -61.95 1.27 -6.52
N LYS A 316 -61.99 0.64 -7.70
CA LYS A 316 -62.67 1.18 -8.88
C LYS A 316 -64.19 1.12 -8.72
N GLN A 317 -64.71 0.00 -8.18
CA GLN A 317 -66.14 -0.17 -7.88
C GLN A 317 -66.59 0.74 -6.72
N ALA A 318 -65.76 0.95 -5.69
CA ALA A 318 -66.08 1.85 -4.58
C ALA A 318 -66.18 3.32 -5.00
N VAL A 319 -65.34 3.76 -5.95
CA VAL A 319 -65.39 5.13 -6.50
C VAL A 319 -66.59 5.31 -7.45
N ALA A 320 -66.90 4.30 -8.26
CA ALA A 320 -68.11 4.31 -9.09
C ALA A 320 -69.40 4.30 -8.23
N ALA A 321 -69.41 3.56 -7.12
CA ALA A 321 -70.51 3.56 -6.15
C ALA A 321 -70.60 4.89 -5.38
N ALA A 322 -69.48 5.52 -5.02
CA ALA A 322 -69.45 6.83 -4.39
C ALA A 322 -69.96 7.95 -5.32
N HIS A 323 -69.68 7.88 -6.62
CA HIS A 323 -70.23 8.81 -7.62
C HIS A 323 -71.70 8.54 -7.97
N ALA A 324 -72.21 7.33 -7.70
CA ALA A 324 -73.63 7.00 -7.85
C ALA A 324 -74.51 7.44 -6.66
N LEU A 325 -73.90 7.69 -5.50
CA LEU A 325 -74.58 8.17 -4.28
C LEU A 325 -74.61 9.70 -4.14
N ASP A 326 -73.93 10.43 -5.03
CA ASP A 326 -73.87 11.91 -5.04
C ASP A 326 -75.13 12.57 -5.66
N SER A 327 -76.17 11.78 -5.94
CA SER A 327 -77.50 12.26 -6.39
C SER A 327 -78.53 12.40 -5.27
N VAL A 328 -78.14 12.31 -3.99
CA VAL A 328 -79.05 12.55 -2.87
C VAL A 328 -78.41 13.53 -1.86
N LYS A 329 -79.03 14.71 -1.74
CA LYS A 329 -78.71 15.77 -0.78
C LYS A 329 -78.59 15.23 0.66
N GLY A 330 -77.50 15.53 1.35
CA GLY A 330 -77.39 15.37 2.81
C GLY A 330 -76.05 15.82 3.37
N GLN A 331 -76.06 16.76 4.32
CA GLN A 331 -74.89 17.33 4.97
C GLN A 331 -74.09 16.28 5.76
N TYR A 332 -72.77 16.19 5.54
CA TYR A 332 -71.86 15.57 6.50
C TYR A 332 -70.45 16.15 6.39
N GLN A 333 -69.83 16.47 7.52
CA GLN A 333 -68.55 17.18 7.62
C GLN A 333 -67.60 16.35 8.51
N PRO A 334 -66.48 15.81 7.99
CA PRO A 334 -65.58 14.99 8.81
C PRO A 334 -64.41 15.81 9.43
N PRO A 335 -63.91 15.41 10.63
CA PRO A 335 -62.94 16.18 11.42
C PRO A 335 -61.46 15.94 11.05
N ALA A 336 -60.61 16.83 11.56
CA ALA A 336 -59.20 17.05 11.22
C ALA A 336 -58.23 15.84 11.30
N ALA A 337 -57.26 15.87 10.38
CA ALA A 337 -56.14 14.94 10.21
C ALA A 337 -55.13 14.92 11.38
N ARG A 338 -54.54 13.74 11.64
CA ARG A 338 -53.24 13.61 12.34
C ARG A 338 -52.27 12.73 11.52
N PRO A 339 -50.95 12.98 11.59
CA PRO A 339 -49.97 12.49 10.60
C PRO A 339 -49.49 11.05 10.82
N ASN A 340 -49.17 10.39 9.70
CA ASN A 340 -48.73 9.00 9.57
C ASN A 340 -47.35 8.69 10.20
N LEU A 341 -47.28 7.60 10.97
CA LEU A 341 -46.07 6.84 11.28
C LEU A 341 -45.77 5.78 10.19
N PRO A 342 -44.50 5.37 9.99
CA PRO A 342 -44.11 4.33 9.02
C PRO A 342 -44.54 2.91 9.44
N VAL A 343 -44.89 2.10 8.43
CA VAL A 343 -45.44 0.74 8.51
C VAL A 343 -44.35 -0.30 8.83
N GLY A 344 -44.60 -1.17 9.84
CA GLY A 344 -43.77 -2.36 10.08
C GLY A 344 -43.58 -2.84 11.53
N MET A 345 -44.45 -2.50 12.50
CA MET A 345 -44.32 -3.00 13.88
C MET A 345 -45.69 -3.34 14.49
N ASP A 346 -45.80 -4.52 15.09
CA ASP A 346 -47.00 -5.12 15.67
C ASP A 346 -47.35 -4.48 17.05
N PRO A 347 -48.57 -3.97 17.29
CA PRO A 347 -48.88 -3.10 18.43
C PRO A 347 -49.37 -3.83 19.69
N ASN A 348 -48.76 -4.96 20.08
CA ASN A 348 -49.26 -5.74 21.23
C ASN A 348 -48.20 -6.18 22.26
N MET A 349 -47.29 -5.28 22.62
CA MET A 349 -46.43 -5.41 23.81
C MET A 349 -46.15 -4.03 24.42
N LEU A 350 -47.14 -3.49 25.15
CA LEU A 350 -46.93 -2.38 26.09
C LEU A 350 -47.41 -2.82 27.49
N ASP A 351 -46.67 -2.37 28.50
CA ASP A 351 -46.86 -2.49 29.95
C ASP A 351 -46.27 -3.78 30.59
N THR A 352 -45.25 -3.71 31.47
CA THR A 352 -45.15 -2.88 32.68
C THR A 352 -43.72 -2.86 33.29
N LYS A 353 -43.37 -1.71 33.90
CA LYS A 353 -42.57 -1.49 35.15
C LYS A 353 -41.05 -1.83 35.23
N LYS A 354 -40.28 -0.78 35.60
CA LYS A 354 -38.86 -0.62 36.05
C LYS A 354 -38.59 -1.21 37.48
N PRO A 355 -37.36 -1.17 38.10
CA PRO A 355 -36.00 -0.73 37.64
C PRO A 355 -34.73 -1.53 38.15
N LYS A 356 -33.52 -1.08 37.70
CA LYS A 356 -32.15 -1.04 38.34
C LYS A 356 -31.22 -2.29 38.34
N LYS A 357 -30.08 -2.23 37.62
CA LYS A 357 -28.67 -2.06 38.13
C LYS A 357 -27.58 -2.31 37.05
N ARG A 358 -26.43 -1.64 37.26
CA ARG A 358 -25.16 -1.59 36.51
C ARG A 358 -24.45 -2.96 36.34
N LYS A 359 -23.77 -3.20 35.20
CA LYS A 359 -22.34 -3.61 35.09
C LYS A 359 -21.86 -3.73 33.62
N LYS A 360 -20.52 -3.62 33.49
CA LYS A 360 -19.65 -3.43 32.30
C LYS A 360 -19.65 -4.59 31.26
N PRO A 361 -19.18 -4.35 30.01
CA PRO A 361 -19.03 -5.39 29.00
C PRO A 361 -17.72 -6.18 29.18
N ALA A 362 -17.81 -7.50 29.03
CA ALA A 362 -16.69 -8.42 28.88
C ALA A 362 -16.56 -8.80 27.40
N THR A 363 -15.34 -8.72 26.88
CA THR A 363 -14.95 -9.10 25.52
C THR A 363 -14.44 -10.54 25.59
N GLU A 364 -15.14 -11.48 24.97
CA GLU A 364 -14.65 -12.84 24.74
C GLU A 364 -13.86 -12.87 23.43
N LYS A 365 -12.60 -13.31 23.51
CA LYS A 365 -11.86 -13.95 22.41
C LYS A 365 -11.55 -15.36 22.85
N SER A 366 -12.14 -16.32 22.15
CA SER A 366 -11.82 -17.73 22.14
C SER A 366 -10.56 -17.98 21.30
N GLU A 367 -9.59 -18.70 21.85
CA GLU A 367 -8.64 -19.49 21.05
C GLU A 367 -8.56 -20.90 21.64
N SER A 368 -8.80 -21.87 20.76
CA SER A 368 -8.89 -23.30 20.99
C SER A 368 -7.52 -23.96 21.04
N VAL A 369 -7.36 -24.86 22.02
CA VAL A 369 -6.25 -25.81 22.17
C VAL A 369 -6.39 -26.94 21.15
N ALA A 370 -5.31 -27.27 20.43
CA ALA A 370 -5.14 -28.57 19.80
C ALA A 370 -3.69 -29.06 20.01
N SER A 371 -3.61 -30.13 20.79
CA SER A 371 -2.45 -30.95 21.12
C SER A 371 -2.03 -31.85 19.94
N GLY A 372 -0.72 -31.98 19.72
CA GLY A 372 -0.12 -33.03 18.90
C GLY A 372 1.36 -33.20 19.26
N GLU A 373 1.71 -34.36 19.78
CA GLU A 373 3.08 -34.80 20.07
C GLU A 373 3.94 -34.87 18.79
N PRO A 374 5.28 -34.76 18.90
CA PRO A 374 6.15 -35.43 17.95
C PRO A 374 7.22 -36.31 18.61
N HIS A 375 7.37 -37.51 18.03
CA HIS A 375 8.46 -38.47 18.25
C HIS A 375 9.84 -37.90 17.83
N PRO A 376 10.96 -38.45 18.36
CA PRO A 376 12.28 -37.84 18.27
C PRO A 376 13.07 -38.27 17.01
N THR A 377 13.78 -37.32 16.40
CA THR A 377 14.91 -37.58 15.48
C THR A 377 16.18 -36.91 16.00
N PRO A 378 17.38 -37.50 15.78
CA PRO A 378 18.61 -37.00 16.39
C PRO A 378 19.15 -35.76 15.64
N ASN A 379 19.53 -34.72 16.37
CA ASN A 379 20.14 -33.51 15.81
C ASN A 379 21.67 -33.67 15.64
N PRO A 380 22.30 -33.09 14.59
CA PRO A 380 23.75 -33.15 14.36
C PRO A 380 24.55 -32.28 15.36
N PRO A 381 25.84 -32.61 15.61
CA PRO A 381 26.63 -31.97 16.66
C PRO A 381 27.07 -30.55 16.27
N GLY A 382 26.68 -29.54 17.08
CA GLY A 382 27.16 -28.16 16.96
C GLY A 382 26.19 -27.04 17.36
N MET A 383 24.87 -27.30 17.43
CA MET A 383 23.86 -26.28 17.81
C MET A 383 23.53 -26.22 19.31
N GLY A 384 23.76 -27.29 20.08
CA GLY A 384 23.40 -27.35 21.51
C GLY A 384 24.07 -26.27 22.38
N ASN A 385 25.32 -25.90 22.05
CA ASN A 385 26.07 -24.90 22.82
C ASN A 385 25.51 -23.47 22.72
N LYS A 386 24.93 -23.09 21.57
CA LYS A 386 24.32 -21.76 21.39
C LYS A 386 22.99 -21.66 22.12
N GLN A 387 22.18 -22.71 22.09
CA GLN A 387 20.91 -22.78 22.81
C GLN A 387 21.12 -22.80 24.33
N ALA A 388 22.10 -23.57 24.82
CA ALA A 388 22.47 -23.57 26.23
C ALA A 388 22.94 -22.18 26.72
N SER A 389 23.71 -21.43 25.92
CA SER A 389 24.14 -20.07 26.26
C SER A 389 22.97 -19.09 26.36
N GLN A 390 21.97 -19.20 25.48
CA GLN A 390 20.78 -18.36 25.51
C GLN A 390 19.89 -18.66 26.73
N LEU A 391 19.73 -19.93 27.10
CA LEU A 391 18.98 -20.32 28.30
C LEU A 391 19.66 -19.85 29.59
N ARG A 392 21.00 -19.91 29.66
CA ARG A 392 21.77 -19.33 30.79
C ARG A 392 21.56 -17.82 30.93
N LYS A 393 21.52 -17.08 29.82
CA LYS A 393 21.23 -15.63 29.84
C LYS A 393 19.82 -15.33 30.38
N LYS A 394 18.82 -16.12 29.98
CA LYS A 394 17.44 -15.98 30.50
C LYS A 394 17.35 -16.27 32.00
N LEU A 395 18.09 -17.26 32.51
CA LEU A 395 18.16 -17.53 33.96
C LEU A 395 18.76 -16.36 34.75
N ASN A 396 19.84 -15.75 34.25
CA ASN A 396 20.42 -14.56 34.88
C ASN A 396 19.46 -13.35 34.89
N GLU A 397 18.62 -13.19 33.87
CA GLU A 397 17.58 -12.14 33.84
C GLU A 397 16.49 -12.41 34.89
N ILE A 398 16.08 -13.67 35.05
CA ILE A 398 15.10 -14.09 36.06
C ILE A 398 15.66 -13.91 37.48
N GLU A 399 16.94 -14.22 37.73
CA GLU A 399 17.58 -13.97 39.03
C GLU A 399 17.58 -12.49 39.41
N LYS A 400 17.81 -11.59 38.44
CA LYS A 400 17.68 -10.14 38.65
C LYS A 400 16.25 -9.74 38.99
N LEU A 401 15.26 -10.29 38.30
CA LEU A 401 13.84 -10.02 38.59
C LEU A 401 13.43 -10.55 39.97
N LYS A 402 13.93 -11.71 40.40
CA LYS A 402 13.73 -12.25 41.76
C LYS A 402 14.38 -11.36 42.82
N ALA A 403 15.58 -10.83 42.57
CA ALA A 403 16.23 -9.87 43.46
C ALA A 403 15.44 -8.56 43.58
N GLU A 404 14.86 -8.07 42.47
CA GLU A 404 14.00 -6.88 42.49
C GLU A 404 12.67 -7.11 43.23
N ARG A 405 12.09 -8.32 43.12
CA ARG A 405 10.92 -8.74 43.90
C ARG A 405 11.24 -8.80 45.40
N ALA A 406 12.41 -9.34 45.76
CA ALA A 406 12.88 -9.41 47.14
C ALA A 406 13.20 -8.02 47.72
N ALA A 407 13.62 -7.08 46.88
CA ALA A 407 13.79 -5.67 47.22
C ALA A 407 12.46 -4.88 47.36
N GLY A 408 11.31 -5.54 47.25
CA GLY A 408 9.99 -4.95 47.48
C GLY A 408 9.43 -4.15 46.30
N LYS A 409 10.04 -4.21 45.11
CA LYS A 409 9.49 -3.56 43.90
C LYS A 409 8.28 -4.35 43.38
N GLN A 410 7.22 -3.65 43.01
CA GLN A 410 6.09 -4.26 42.30
C GLN A 410 6.48 -4.57 40.85
N LEU A 411 6.45 -5.85 40.49
CA LEU A 411 6.73 -6.33 39.14
C LEU A 411 5.45 -6.40 38.30
N ALA A 412 5.56 -6.09 37.02
CA ALA A 412 4.45 -6.22 36.07
C ALA A 412 4.09 -7.70 35.83
N PHE A 413 2.84 -7.99 35.44
CA PHE A 413 2.35 -9.36 35.21
C PHE A 413 3.26 -10.19 34.30
N ASN A 414 3.77 -9.60 33.23
CA ASN A 414 4.69 -10.26 32.28
C ASN A 414 6.05 -10.62 32.90
N GLN A 415 6.50 -9.89 33.94
CA GLN A 415 7.75 -10.20 34.66
C GLN A 415 7.54 -11.32 35.68
N ILE A 416 6.35 -11.41 36.28
CA ILE A 416 5.97 -12.51 37.16
C ILE A 416 5.87 -13.80 36.34
N GLU A 417 5.23 -13.76 35.17
CA GLU A 417 5.13 -14.91 34.27
C GLU A 417 6.51 -15.42 33.79
N LYS A 418 7.48 -14.51 33.62
CA LYS A 418 8.89 -14.88 33.33
C LYS A 418 9.55 -15.61 34.50
N ILE A 419 9.27 -15.22 35.74
CA ILE A 419 9.77 -15.89 36.95
C ILE A 419 9.13 -17.28 37.07
N ASP A 420 7.84 -17.42 36.78
CA ASP A 420 7.13 -18.70 36.91
C ASP A 420 7.60 -19.74 35.87
N ARG A 421 8.13 -19.30 34.73
CA ARG A 421 8.72 -20.20 33.69
C ARG A 421 10.15 -20.65 33.99
N GLU A 422 10.73 -20.27 35.13
CA GLU A 422 12.11 -20.61 35.49
C GLU A 422 12.37 -22.12 35.55
N GLU A 423 11.45 -22.90 36.13
CA GLU A 423 11.60 -24.35 36.25
C GLU A 423 11.63 -25.04 34.89
N GLN A 424 10.83 -24.56 33.93
CA GLN A 424 10.83 -25.06 32.55
C GLN A 424 12.16 -24.76 31.85
N ILE A 425 12.71 -23.55 32.02
CA ILE A 425 13.99 -23.14 31.44
C ILE A 425 15.16 -23.95 32.04
N ARG A 426 15.12 -24.23 33.35
CA ARG A 426 16.12 -25.09 34.02
C ARG A 426 16.04 -26.55 33.54
N ALA A 427 14.84 -27.08 33.36
CA ALA A 427 14.63 -28.43 32.83
C ALA A 427 15.11 -28.55 31.37
N GLU A 428 14.88 -27.54 30.54
CA GLU A 428 15.34 -27.48 29.16
C GLU A 428 16.88 -27.38 29.07
N LEU A 429 17.50 -26.58 29.94
CA LEU A 429 18.95 -26.51 30.08
C LEU A 429 19.55 -27.87 30.49
N ALA A 430 18.94 -28.54 31.48
CA ALA A 430 19.40 -29.84 31.96
C ALA A 430 19.36 -30.92 30.86
N LYS A 431 18.30 -30.94 30.05
CA LYS A 431 18.18 -31.84 28.88
C LYS A 431 19.27 -31.58 27.84
N LEU A 432 19.59 -30.31 27.58
CA LEU A 432 20.65 -29.92 26.64
C LEU A 432 22.06 -30.23 27.15
N THR A 433 22.29 -30.23 28.48
CA THR A 433 23.58 -30.62 29.06
C THR A 433 23.75 -32.14 29.19
N LEU A 434 22.67 -32.92 29.21
CA LEU A 434 22.73 -34.39 29.25
C LEU A 434 22.89 -35.03 27.87
N SER A 435 22.57 -34.30 26.79
CA SER A 435 22.65 -34.79 25.41
C SER A 435 23.86 -34.24 24.62
N GLY A 436 24.83 -33.63 25.32
CA GLY A 436 26.01 -32.98 24.74
C GLY A 436 27.29 -33.75 24.97
#